data_AF-A0A8J2I3N4-F1
#
_entry.id   AF-A0A8J2I3N4-F1
#
_cell.length_a   1.000
_cell.length_b   1.000
_cell.length_c   1.000
_cell.angle_alpha   90.00
_cell.angle_beta   90.00
_cell.angle_gamma   90.00
#
_symmetry.space_group_name_H-M   'P 1'
#
loop_
_entity.id
_entity.type
_entity.pdbx_description
1 polymer ?
#
loop_
_entity_poly.entity_id
_entity_poly.type
_entity_poly.pdbx_seq_one_letter_code
_entity_poly.pdbx_strand_id
1 'polypeptide(L)'
;MDSFPPESDHPKLIASELQQKLDPKTYPESVLPEYLLRQKNGNLKNVYNYMLKTADDITIRNRLNVSYSNFHTWEHLHQFKTGREASEAFTPSTVQLFQNCFHMANECAQALRTSLRAKGLSSWARRVKLATDCWFQRPTSARQYHCIVMICCPDRCVIIDPVAYYYAIEVPVDTIWKSEASTYSYCYAAAGDSRFLVNVNNTNSYNVIDHPSTRDFLSYNDPFREVRGGFMGGIENLVFPTDGYRGGLPSNRSILVDSVWGREPKTDITYFPLRDGSGRFIVETCRIDIDIRAHSMWISAIPREWLDRKENSYFKRRLKDRNGYGTCEDNPEAHAVWQLELVTLTDIQNGFSKKTASYLEFMQELAEVLGLQRGELLRVANVVLGYWQEEERKKSKKNLKRKR
;
A
#
# COMPACT_ATOMS: atom_id res chain seq x y z
N MET A 1 -22.28 32.09 15.04
CA MET A 1 -21.12 31.21 15.20
C MET A 1 -21.67 29.92 15.74
N ASP A 2 -21.87 28.93 14.87
CA ASP A 2 -22.36 27.62 15.31
C ASP A 2 -21.24 26.94 16.08
N SER A 3 -21.55 26.49 17.30
CA SER A 3 -20.61 25.74 18.14
C SER A 3 -20.24 24.43 17.44
N PHE A 4 -18.96 24.20 17.23
CA PHE A 4 -18.44 22.98 16.63
C PHE A 4 -18.80 21.76 17.49
N PRO A 5 -19.21 20.62 16.89
CA PRO A 5 -19.28 19.38 17.62
C PRO A 5 -17.86 19.00 18.07
N PRO A 6 -17.66 18.52 19.31
CA PRO A 6 -16.38 18.00 19.74
C PRO A 6 -15.98 16.78 18.88
N GLU A 7 -14.67 16.55 18.69
CA GLU A 7 -14.15 15.42 17.89
C GLU A 7 -14.74 14.05 18.32
N SER A 8 -15.18 13.93 19.58
CA SER A 8 -15.85 12.76 20.14
C SER A 8 -17.22 12.44 19.50
N ASP A 9 -17.85 13.39 18.81
CA ASP A 9 -19.15 13.20 18.16
C ASP A 9 -19.04 12.82 16.68
N HIS A 10 -17.85 12.94 16.07
CA HIS A 10 -17.61 12.60 14.67
C HIS A 10 -17.99 11.15 14.30
N PRO A 11 -17.64 10.11 15.09
CA PRO A 11 -18.01 8.74 14.74
C PRO A 11 -19.52 8.51 14.71
N LYS A 12 -20.28 9.17 15.59
CA LYS A 12 -21.75 9.07 15.65
C LYS A 12 -22.40 9.72 14.44
N LEU A 13 -21.88 10.87 13.99
CA LEU A 13 -22.33 11.54 12.77
C LEU A 13 -22.11 10.64 11.55
N ILE A 14 -20.88 10.11 11.38
CA ILE A 14 -20.55 9.15 10.32
C ILE A 14 -21.52 7.96 10.35
N ALA A 15 -21.77 7.39 11.54
CA ALA A 15 -22.64 6.23 11.68
C ALA A 15 -24.08 6.52 11.24
N SER A 16 -24.64 7.66 11.66
CA SER A 16 -26.00 8.07 11.31
C SER A 16 -26.15 8.31 9.81
N GLU A 17 -25.19 9.00 9.19
CA GLU A 17 -25.20 9.26 7.75
C GLU A 17 -25.13 7.97 6.92
N LEU A 18 -24.25 7.06 7.31
CA LEU A 18 -24.11 5.78 6.64
C LEU A 18 -25.36 4.91 6.82
N GLN A 19 -25.97 4.90 8.00
CA GLN A 19 -27.20 4.16 8.24
C GLN A 19 -28.37 4.65 7.37
N GLN A 20 -28.46 5.96 7.10
CA GLN A 20 -29.51 6.52 6.24
C GLN A 20 -29.35 6.14 4.77
N LYS A 21 -28.11 5.92 4.31
CA LYS A 21 -27.78 5.67 2.90
C LYS A 21 -27.61 4.19 2.57
N LEU A 22 -27.25 3.38 3.55
CA LEU A 22 -26.94 1.97 3.37
C LEU A 22 -28.12 1.13 3.81
N ASP A 23 -28.87 0.61 2.82
CA ASP A 23 -29.91 -0.37 3.06
C ASP A 23 -29.30 -1.69 3.59
N PRO A 24 -29.68 -2.15 4.80
CA PRO A 24 -29.19 -3.41 5.36
C PRO A 24 -29.48 -4.64 4.50
N LYS A 25 -30.52 -4.62 3.66
CA LYS A 25 -30.80 -5.72 2.72
C LYS A 25 -29.78 -5.78 1.59
N THR A 26 -29.25 -4.63 1.20
CA THR A 26 -28.25 -4.49 0.15
C THR A 26 -26.83 -4.70 0.70
N TYR A 27 -26.61 -4.42 1.99
CA TYR A 27 -25.30 -4.46 2.63
C TYR A 27 -25.30 -5.24 3.97
N PRO A 28 -25.69 -6.52 3.96
CA PRO A 28 -25.78 -7.33 5.18
C PRO A 28 -24.43 -7.47 5.90
N GLU A 29 -23.31 -7.30 5.20
CA GLU A 29 -21.97 -7.38 5.77
C GLU A 29 -21.66 -6.28 6.80
N SER A 30 -22.44 -5.19 6.78
CA SER A 30 -22.35 -4.08 7.74
C SER A 30 -23.08 -4.38 9.05
N VAL A 31 -24.00 -5.34 9.08
CA VAL A 31 -24.77 -5.71 10.27
C VAL A 31 -24.06 -6.81 11.03
N LEU A 32 -23.85 -6.61 12.33
CA LEU A 32 -23.29 -7.66 13.19
C LEU A 32 -24.31 -8.78 13.41
N PRO A 33 -23.87 -10.05 13.33
CA PRO A 33 -24.72 -11.17 13.72
C PRO A 33 -25.19 -11.07 15.18
N GLU A 34 -26.48 -11.33 15.41
CA GLU A 34 -27.14 -11.17 16.72
C GLU A 34 -26.45 -11.93 17.87
N TYR A 35 -25.91 -13.13 17.61
CA TYR A 35 -25.24 -13.92 18.64
C TYR A 35 -24.00 -13.22 19.22
N LEU A 36 -23.34 -12.32 18.48
CA LEU A 36 -22.18 -11.56 18.95
C LEU A 36 -22.59 -10.41 19.84
N LEU A 37 -23.72 -9.78 19.53
CA LEU A 37 -24.31 -8.71 20.34
C LEU A 37 -24.76 -9.25 21.71
N ARG A 38 -25.10 -10.54 21.77
CA ARG A 38 -25.60 -11.22 22.98
C ARG A 38 -24.50 -11.90 23.83
N GLN A 39 -23.25 -11.97 23.37
CA GLN A 39 -22.17 -12.64 24.12
C GLN A 39 -21.67 -11.78 25.30
N LYS A 40 -21.58 -12.36 26.51
CA LYS A 40 -21.05 -11.69 27.71
C LYS A 40 -19.52 -11.50 27.64
N ASN A 41 -19.06 -10.31 28.04
CA ASN A 41 -17.69 -9.78 27.86
C ASN A 41 -16.51 -10.66 28.36
N GLY A 42 -16.73 -11.57 29.31
CA GLY A 42 -15.63 -12.30 29.96
C GLY A 42 -14.85 -13.25 29.06
N ASN A 43 -15.53 -14.06 28.23
CA ASN A 43 -14.88 -15.03 27.34
C ASN A 43 -14.32 -14.36 26.06
N LEU A 44 -14.95 -13.24 25.66
CA LEU A 44 -14.56 -12.49 24.48
C LEU A 44 -13.21 -11.79 24.62
N LYS A 45 -12.87 -11.29 25.81
CA LYS A 45 -11.59 -10.59 26.06
C LYS A 45 -10.37 -11.45 25.71
N ASN A 46 -10.38 -12.73 26.10
CA ASN A 46 -9.26 -13.64 25.81
C ASN A 46 -9.15 -13.94 24.31
N VAL A 47 -10.29 -14.11 23.63
CA VAL A 47 -10.33 -14.29 22.17
C VAL A 47 -9.80 -13.04 21.48
N TYR A 48 -10.21 -11.83 21.89
CA TYR A 48 -9.74 -10.57 21.32
C TYR A 48 -8.24 -10.39 21.49
N ASN A 49 -7.72 -10.60 22.71
CA ASN A 49 -6.29 -10.49 22.98
C ASN A 49 -5.49 -11.49 22.12
N TYR A 50 -5.99 -12.72 21.95
CA TYR A 50 -5.37 -13.70 21.07
C TYR A 50 -5.42 -13.25 19.60
N MET A 51 -6.57 -12.76 19.13
CA MET A 51 -6.73 -12.27 17.75
C MET A 51 -5.81 -11.10 17.44
N LEU A 52 -5.78 -10.08 18.31
CA LEU A 52 -4.93 -8.92 18.14
C LEU A 52 -3.45 -9.30 18.16
N LYS A 53 -3.01 -10.12 19.13
CA LYS A 53 -1.63 -10.60 19.17
C LYS A 53 -1.26 -11.40 17.91
N THR A 54 -2.14 -12.30 17.48
CA THR A 54 -1.90 -13.10 16.27
C THR A 54 -1.85 -12.22 15.02
N ALA A 55 -2.71 -11.20 14.94
CA ALA A 55 -2.71 -10.22 13.87
C ALA A 55 -1.39 -9.41 13.87
N ASP A 56 -0.94 -8.92 15.03
CA ASP A 56 0.36 -8.26 15.20
C ASP A 56 1.50 -9.14 14.70
N ASP A 57 1.59 -10.39 15.17
CA ASP A 57 2.64 -11.34 14.77
C ASP A 57 2.64 -11.60 13.26
N ILE A 58 1.46 -11.64 12.63
CA ILE A 58 1.30 -11.83 11.19
C ILE A 58 1.74 -10.59 10.42
N THR A 59 1.31 -9.40 10.84
CA THR A 59 1.68 -8.13 10.20
C THR A 59 3.19 -7.94 10.23
N ILE A 60 3.81 -8.12 11.40
CA ILE A 60 5.27 -8.04 11.58
C ILE A 60 5.96 -9.04 10.65
N ARG A 61 5.54 -10.31 10.69
CA ARG A 61 6.15 -11.35 9.85
C ARG A 61 6.01 -11.02 8.37
N ASN A 62 4.86 -10.53 7.92
CA ASN A 62 4.66 -10.17 6.52
C ASN A 62 5.59 -9.02 6.11
N ARG A 63 5.65 -7.93 6.91
CA ARG A 63 6.55 -6.79 6.67
C ARG A 63 8.04 -7.15 6.69
N LEU A 64 8.42 -8.16 7.47
CA LEU A 64 9.81 -8.66 7.51
C LEU A 64 10.20 -9.49 6.29
N ASN A 65 9.24 -10.03 5.53
CA ASN A 65 9.50 -10.94 4.42
C ASN A 65 9.10 -10.38 3.05
N VAL A 66 8.26 -9.33 3.02
CA VAL A 66 7.66 -8.79 1.80
C VAL A 66 7.83 -7.28 1.78
N SER A 67 8.44 -6.79 0.70
CA SER A 67 8.57 -5.36 0.43
C SER A 67 7.35 -4.86 -0.32
N TYR A 68 6.88 -3.65 0.01
CA TYR A 68 5.78 -3.05 -0.72
C TYR A 68 6.22 -2.58 -2.11
N SER A 69 5.46 -2.91 -3.14
CA SER A 69 5.71 -2.44 -4.49
C SER A 69 4.44 -2.38 -5.34
N ASN A 70 4.10 -1.18 -5.80
CA ASN A 70 3.09 -1.01 -6.85
C ASN A 70 3.67 -1.17 -8.27
N PHE A 71 5.00 -1.18 -8.43
CA PHE A 71 5.66 -1.45 -9.72
C PHE A 71 5.41 -2.90 -10.16
N HIS A 72 5.79 -3.87 -9.33
CA HIS A 72 5.67 -5.30 -9.63
C HIS A 72 4.23 -5.74 -9.92
N THR A 73 3.25 -5.20 -9.19
CA THR A 73 1.85 -5.45 -9.52
C THR A 73 1.47 -4.87 -10.89
N TRP A 74 1.93 -3.67 -11.25
CA TRP A 74 1.72 -3.14 -12.59
C TRP A 74 2.44 -3.97 -13.66
N GLU A 75 3.70 -4.36 -13.41
CA GLU A 75 4.49 -5.20 -14.31
C GLU A 75 3.78 -6.51 -14.62
N HIS A 76 3.20 -7.15 -13.60
CA HIS A 76 2.41 -8.36 -13.83
C HIS A 76 1.13 -8.04 -14.61
N LEU A 77 0.33 -7.09 -14.14
CA LEU A 77 -1.04 -6.91 -14.62
C LEU A 77 -1.15 -6.18 -15.97
N HIS A 78 -0.17 -5.39 -16.39
CA HIS A 78 -0.23 -4.63 -17.65
C HIS A 78 -0.23 -5.50 -18.91
N GLN A 79 0.11 -6.78 -18.78
CA GLN A 79 0.18 -7.72 -19.88
C GLN A 79 -1.19 -8.28 -20.29
N PHE A 80 -2.21 -8.14 -19.43
CA PHE A 80 -3.54 -8.70 -19.65
C PHE A 80 -4.52 -7.65 -20.18
N LYS A 81 -5.44 -8.09 -21.05
CA LYS A 81 -6.45 -7.19 -21.63
C LYS A 81 -7.69 -7.09 -20.76
N THR A 82 -7.99 -8.15 -20.02
CA THR A 82 -9.17 -8.21 -19.14
C THR A 82 -8.77 -8.69 -17.75
N GLY A 83 -9.51 -8.26 -16.72
CA GLY A 83 -9.26 -8.74 -15.37
C GLY A 83 -9.48 -10.22 -15.18
N ARG A 84 -10.40 -10.81 -15.96
CA ARG A 84 -10.63 -12.26 -15.98
C ARG A 84 -9.39 -13.02 -16.45
N GLU A 85 -8.76 -12.58 -17.54
CA GLU A 85 -7.52 -13.21 -18.04
C GLU A 85 -6.41 -13.17 -16.97
N ALA A 86 -6.22 -12.03 -16.31
CA ALA A 86 -5.20 -11.92 -15.26
C ALA A 86 -5.51 -12.77 -14.04
N SER A 87 -6.78 -12.82 -13.65
CA SER A 87 -7.28 -13.67 -12.56
C SER A 87 -6.98 -15.14 -12.88
N GLU A 88 -7.34 -15.62 -14.06
CA GLU A 88 -7.09 -17.00 -14.51
C GLU A 88 -5.59 -17.33 -14.61
N ALA A 89 -4.74 -16.36 -14.97
CA ALA A 89 -3.30 -16.52 -15.09
C ALA A 89 -2.53 -16.36 -13.77
N PHE A 90 -3.19 -15.91 -12.68
CA PHE A 90 -2.50 -15.65 -11.43
C PHE A 90 -1.98 -16.93 -10.78
N THR A 91 -0.75 -16.86 -10.27
CA THR A 91 -0.18 -17.88 -9.38
C THR A 91 0.39 -17.20 -8.13
N PRO A 92 0.43 -17.86 -6.96
CA PRO A 92 1.09 -17.29 -5.79
C PRO A 92 2.55 -16.84 -6.07
N SER A 93 3.26 -17.56 -6.94
CA SER A 93 4.61 -17.21 -7.39
C SER A 93 4.71 -15.94 -8.22
N THR A 94 3.59 -15.39 -8.69
CA THR A 94 3.56 -14.23 -9.58
C THR A 94 3.93 -12.92 -8.87
N VAL A 95 3.64 -12.81 -7.57
CA VAL A 95 3.87 -11.57 -6.79
C VAL A 95 5.07 -11.65 -5.83
N GLN A 96 5.75 -12.80 -5.75
CA GLN A 96 7.08 -12.98 -5.13
C GLN A 96 7.30 -12.20 -3.81
N LEU A 97 8.50 -11.63 -3.61
CA LEU A 97 8.93 -10.80 -2.47
C LEU A 97 8.40 -9.35 -2.52
N PHE A 98 7.68 -8.98 -3.60
CA PHE A 98 7.28 -7.60 -3.88
C PHE A 98 5.79 -7.49 -4.17
N GLN A 99 5.05 -6.95 -3.21
CA GLN A 99 3.59 -7.00 -3.24
C GLN A 99 2.97 -5.62 -3.01
N ASN A 100 1.81 -5.36 -3.61
CA ASN A 100 1.00 -4.18 -3.23
C ASN A 100 0.13 -4.49 -1.99
N CYS A 101 -0.61 -3.49 -1.51
CA CYS A 101 -1.44 -3.60 -0.31
C CYS A 101 -2.46 -4.74 -0.41
N PHE A 102 -3.03 -4.98 -1.60
CA PHE A 102 -4.00 -6.05 -1.83
C PHE A 102 -3.40 -7.45 -1.62
N HIS A 103 -2.26 -7.75 -2.23
CA HIS A 103 -1.62 -9.06 -2.11
C HIS A 103 -1.16 -9.31 -0.67
N MET A 104 -0.50 -8.32 -0.05
CA MET A 104 -0.07 -8.39 1.36
C MET A 104 -1.26 -8.61 2.30
N ALA A 105 -2.37 -7.88 2.11
CA ALA A 105 -3.58 -8.04 2.90
C ALA A 105 -4.18 -9.44 2.72
N ASN A 106 -4.19 -9.99 1.50
CA ASN A 106 -4.66 -11.35 1.27
C ASN A 106 -3.81 -12.38 2.02
N GLU A 107 -2.48 -12.29 1.96
CA GLU A 107 -1.59 -13.18 2.72
C GLU A 107 -1.85 -13.10 4.22
N CYS A 108 -1.97 -11.88 4.75
CA CYS A 108 -2.30 -11.65 6.15
C CYS A 108 -3.67 -12.26 6.53
N ALA A 109 -4.68 -12.09 5.67
CA ALA A 109 -6.00 -12.66 5.89
C ALA A 109 -5.97 -14.20 5.91
N GLN A 110 -5.25 -14.82 4.97
CA GLN A 110 -5.10 -16.28 4.91
C GLN A 110 -4.37 -16.82 6.13
N ALA A 111 -3.27 -16.18 6.54
CA ALA A 111 -2.52 -16.54 7.73
C ALA A 111 -3.40 -16.43 8.99
N LEU A 112 -4.13 -15.32 9.14
CA LEU A 112 -4.98 -15.09 10.31
C LEU A 112 -6.13 -16.10 10.38
N ARG A 113 -6.80 -16.36 9.25
CA ARG A 113 -7.84 -17.40 9.15
C ARG A 113 -7.30 -18.76 9.57
N THR A 114 -6.10 -19.12 9.13
CA THR A 114 -5.46 -20.41 9.46
C THR A 114 -5.12 -20.50 10.95
N SER A 115 -4.47 -19.48 11.51
CA SER A 115 -4.11 -19.45 12.93
C SER A 115 -5.32 -19.47 13.86
N LEU A 116 -6.43 -18.82 13.47
CA LEU A 116 -7.67 -18.86 14.25
C LEU A 116 -8.33 -20.24 14.20
N ARG A 117 -8.39 -20.91 13.03
CA ARG A 117 -8.91 -22.28 12.93
C ARG A 117 -8.09 -23.27 13.75
N ALA A 118 -6.76 -23.16 13.71
CA ALA A 118 -5.86 -24.01 14.50
C ALA A 118 -6.08 -23.87 16.02
N LYS A 119 -6.57 -22.70 16.48
CA LYS A 119 -6.93 -22.45 17.88
C LYS A 119 -8.37 -22.84 18.23
N GLY A 120 -9.12 -23.46 17.31
CA GLY A 120 -10.53 -23.78 17.51
C GLY A 120 -11.48 -22.58 17.37
N LEU A 121 -10.99 -21.43 16.88
CA LEU A 121 -11.76 -20.20 16.69
C LEU A 121 -12.32 -20.10 15.26
N SER A 122 -12.84 -21.20 14.73
CA SER A 122 -13.32 -21.30 13.33
C SER A 122 -14.44 -20.30 13.00
N SER A 123 -15.30 -19.94 13.96
CA SER A 123 -16.32 -18.91 13.78
C SER A 123 -15.69 -17.53 13.52
N TRP A 124 -14.65 -17.17 14.27
CA TRP A 124 -13.89 -15.93 14.08
C TRP A 124 -13.09 -15.93 12.79
N ALA A 125 -12.48 -17.07 12.43
CA ALA A 125 -11.78 -17.20 11.15
C ALA A 125 -12.67 -16.87 9.96
N ARG A 126 -13.95 -17.26 9.96
CA ARG A 126 -14.91 -16.92 8.89
C ARG A 126 -15.23 -15.42 8.82
N ARG A 127 -14.94 -14.65 9.87
CA ARG A 127 -15.22 -13.21 9.97
C ARG A 127 -14.04 -12.34 9.58
N VAL A 128 -12.87 -12.94 9.36
CA VAL A 128 -11.71 -12.25 8.78
C VAL A 128 -12.06 -11.88 7.34
N LYS A 129 -12.19 -10.58 7.08
CA LYS A 129 -12.51 -10.04 5.75
C LYS A 129 -11.24 -9.49 5.11
N LEU A 130 -11.07 -9.80 3.82
CA LEU A 130 -10.22 -9.00 2.93
C LEU A 130 -11.12 -7.88 2.41
N ALA A 131 -10.81 -6.63 2.75
CA ALA A 131 -11.70 -5.51 2.54
C ALA A 131 -11.03 -4.37 1.76
N THR A 132 -11.82 -3.61 1.00
CA THR A 132 -11.39 -2.45 0.23
C THR A 132 -12.29 -1.26 0.49
N ASP A 133 -11.74 -0.06 0.42
CA ASP A 133 -12.47 1.21 0.43
C ASP A 133 -13.01 1.60 -0.96
N CYS A 134 -12.70 0.83 -2.00
CA CYS A 134 -13.33 0.96 -3.31
C CYS A 134 -14.77 0.42 -3.24
N TRP A 135 -15.72 1.26 -2.82
CA TRP A 135 -17.09 0.84 -2.52
C TRP A 135 -17.78 0.08 -3.64
N PHE A 136 -17.71 0.57 -4.87
CA PHE A 136 -18.33 -0.11 -6.00
C PHE A 136 -17.49 -1.28 -6.54
N GLN A 137 -16.25 -1.42 -6.08
CA GLN A 137 -15.26 -2.37 -6.61
C GLN A 137 -15.17 -2.26 -8.13
N ARG A 138 -15.19 -1.03 -8.59
CA ARG A 138 -14.96 -0.59 -9.95
C ARG A 138 -14.02 0.59 -9.79
N PRO A 139 -12.72 0.36 -9.52
CA PRO A 139 -11.78 1.47 -9.39
C PRO A 139 -11.80 2.35 -10.66
N THR A 140 -10.98 3.39 -10.77
CA THR A 140 -10.56 4.04 -12.04
C THR A 140 -9.04 4.12 -12.17
N SER A 141 -8.36 3.69 -11.11
CA SER A 141 -6.93 3.74 -10.91
C SER A 141 -6.58 2.77 -9.80
N ALA A 142 -5.38 2.17 -9.85
CA ALA A 142 -4.85 1.38 -8.74
C ALA A 142 -4.76 2.18 -7.42
N ARG A 143 -4.70 3.53 -7.49
CA ARG A 143 -4.72 4.41 -6.31
C ARG A 143 -6.07 4.44 -5.59
N GLN A 144 -7.15 4.05 -6.26
CA GLN A 144 -8.50 3.99 -5.69
C GLN A 144 -8.85 2.61 -5.13
N TYR A 145 -7.89 1.68 -5.12
CA TYR A 145 -8.11 0.31 -4.68
C TYR A 145 -7.19 -0.02 -3.53
N HIS A 146 -7.45 0.58 -2.37
CA HIS A 146 -6.73 0.25 -1.15
C HIS A 146 -7.38 -0.96 -0.47
N CYS A 147 -6.57 -1.83 0.12
CA CYS A 147 -7.02 -3.12 0.66
C CYS A 147 -6.37 -3.41 2.02
N ILE A 148 -7.19 -3.94 2.92
CA ILE A 148 -6.85 -4.25 4.30
C ILE A 148 -7.42 -5.62 4.71
N VAL A 149 -6.96 -6.15 5.83
CA VAL A 149 -7.68 -7.19 6.58
C VAL A 149 -8.46 -6.51 7.68
N MET A 150 -9.70 -6.92 7.91
CA MET A 150 -10.45 -6.46 9.07
C MET A 150 -11.27 -7.57 9.73
N ILE A 151 -11.45 -7.44 11.04
CA ILE A 151 -12.40 -8.22 11.85
C ILE A 151 -13.28 -7.23 12.62
N CYS A 152 -14.52 -7.08 12.19
CA CYS A 152 -15.52 -6.26 12.86
C CYS A 152 -16.00 -6.95 14.14
N CYS A 153 -15.87 -6.33 15.32
CA CYS A 153 -16.38 -6.85 16.59
C CYS A 153 -17.45 -5.90 17.17
N PRO A 154 -18.28 -6.33 18.14
CA PRO A 154 -19.29 -5.47 18.75
C PRO A 154 -18.77 -4.14 19.29
N ASP A 155 -17.58 -4.12 19.86
CA ASP A 155 -16.99 -3.00 20.60
C ASP A 155 -15.67 -2.47 19.99
N ARG A 156 -15.13 -3.12 18.95
CA ARG A 156 -13.87 -2.75 18.30
C ARG A 156 -13.72 -3.34 16.90
N CYS A 157 -12.81 -2.81 16.10
CA CYS A 157 -12.35 -3.42 14.86
C CYS A 157 -10.87 -3.74 14.99
N VAL A 158 -10.46 -4.94 14.57
CA VAL A 158 -9.05 -5.30 14.40
C VAL A 158 -8.72 -5.18 12.92
N ILE A 159 -7.68 -4.42 12.60
CA ILE A 159 -7.27 -4.11 11.23
C ILE A 159 -5.82 -4.56 11.04
N ILE A 160 -5.53 -5.21 9.92
CA ILE A 160 -4.17 -5.32 9.38
C ILE A 160 -4.15 -4.49 8.11
N ASP A 161 -3.49 -3.34 8.18
CA ASP A 161 -3.23 -2.52 7.00
C ASP A 161 -1.73 -2.58 6.69
N PRO A 162 -1.34 -3.35 5.66
CA PRO A 162 0.06 -3.60 5.37
C PRO A 162 0.81 -2.37 4.85
N VAL A 163 0.14 -1.24 4.56
CA VAL A 163 0.79 -0.01 4.09
C VAL A 163 0.64 1.16 5.05
N ALA A 164 -0.37 1.15 5.91
CA ALA A 164 -0.56 2.21 6.91
C ALA A 164 0.31 2.02 8.15
N TYR A 165 0.50 0.78 8.61
CA TYR A 165 1.21 0.53 9.87
C TYR A 165 1.84 -0.87 9.92
N TYR A 166 2.89 -1.03 10.74
CA TYR A 166 3.66 -2.28 10.83
C TYR A 166 3.10 -3.27 11.88
N TYR A 167 2.02 -2.90 12.57
CA TYR A 167 1.29 -3.72 13.54
C TYR A 167 -0.19 -3.77 13.19
N ALA A 168 -0.91 -4.72 13.76
CA ALA A 168 -2.36 -4.66 13.74
C ALA A 168 -2.84 -3.44 14.54
N ILE A 169 -3.93 -2.86 14.06
CA ILE A 169 -4.55 -1.68 14.62
C ILE A 169 -5.85 -2.12 15.29
N GLU A 170 -6.04 -1.68 16.53
CA GLU A 170 -7.31 -1.80 17.23
C GLU A 170 -8.03 -0.45 17.20
N VAL A 171 -9.26 -0.44 16.68
CA VAL A 171 -10.12 0.76 16.65
C VAL A 171 -11.38 0.47 17.45
N PRO A 172 -11.49 0.95 18.71
CA PRO A 172 -12.72 0.84 19.48
C PRO A 172 -13.91 1.49 18.76
N VAL A 173 -15.11 0.99 19.03
CA VAL A 173 -16.35 1.61 18.53
C VAL A 173 -16.43 3.07 18.98
N ASP A 174 -16.89 3.92 18.08
CA ASP A 174 -17.07 5.36 18.25
C ASP A 174 -15.77 6.09 18.62
N THR A 175 -14.64 5.58 18.10
CA THR A 175 -13.34 6.24 18.22
C THR A 175 -12.67 6.38 16.86
N ILE A 176 -11.71 7.31 16.81
CA ILE A 176 -10.82 7.53 15.68
C ILE A 176 -9.42 7.14 16.12
N TRP A 177 -8.83 6.19 15.40
CA TRP A 177 -7.41 5.90 15.49
C TRP A 177 -6.64 6.81 14.53
N LYS A 178 -5.61 7.47 15.03
CA LYS A 178 -4.67 8.30 14.26
C LYS A 178 -3.23 7.89 14.64
N SER A 179 -2.31 8.03 13.70
CA SER A 179 -0.87 7.90 13.96
C SER A 179 -0.13 8.94 13.14
N GLU A 180 0.87 9.59 13.73
CA GLU A 180 1.75 10.53 13.03
C GLU A 180 2.56 9.85 11.92
N ALA A 181 2.79 8.53 12.04
CA ALA A 181 3.54 7.72 11.08
C ALA A 181 2.65 7.15 9.94
N SER A 182 1.37 7.53 9.88
CA SER A 182 0.41 7.01 8.89
C SER A 182 -0.43 8.13 8.29
N THR A 183 -0.57 8.12 6.96
CA THR A 183 -1.53 9.01 6.28
C THR A 183 -2.98 8.56 6.48
N TYR A 184 -3.20 7.31 6.87
CA TYR A 184 -4.52 6.75 7.16
C TYR A 184 -4.91 6.98 8.62
N SER A 185 -6.17 7.38 8.84
CA SER A 185 -6.79 7.45 10.16
C SER A 185 -8.11 6.69 10.13
N TYR A 186 -8.32 5.71 10.99
CA TYR A 186 -9.49 4.85 10.92
C TYR A 186 -10.54 5.25 11.94
N CYS A 187 -11.80 5.29 11.52
CA CYS A 187 -12.95 5.43 12.41
C CYS A 187 -13.81 4.18 12.35
N TYR A 188 -14.13 3.62 13.51
CA TYR A 188 -15.07 2.50 13.63
C TYR A 188 -16.40 2.98 14.18
N ALA A 189 -17.32 3.29 13.28
CA ALA A 189 -18.60 3.94 13.56
C ALA A 189 -19.71 2.89 13.77
N ALA A 190 -20.57 3.09 14.77
CA ALA A 190 -21.69 2.19 15.08
C ALA A 190 -23.06 2.88 15.04
N ALA A 191 -24.04 2.23 14.40
CA ALA A 191 -25.44 2.66 14.39
C ALA A 191 -26.36 1.45 14.62
N GLY A 192 -26.85 1.30 15.85
CA GLY A 192 -27.55 0.07 16.27
C GLY A 192 -26.66 -1.17 16.09
N ASP A 193 -27.12 -2.13 15.31
CA ASP A 193 -26.39 -3.36 15.00
C ASP A 193 -25.39 -3.20 13.84
N SER A 194 -25.45 -2.08 13.13
CA SER A 194 -24.56 -1.78 12.01
C SER A 194 -23.19 -1.28 12.49
N ARG A 195 -22.15 -1.65 11.74
CA ARG A 195 -20.77 -1.27 11.96
C ARG A 195 -20.11 -0.88 10.65
N PHE A 196 -19.42 0.25 10.68
CA PHE A 196 -18.73 0.81 9.53
C PHE A 196 -17.28 1.14 9.90
N LEU A 197 -16.34 0.71 9.07
CA LEU A 197 -14.96 1.15 9.15
C LEU A 197 -14.71 2.11 7.99
N VAL A 198 -14.23 3.32 8.29
CA VAL A 198 -13.89 4.35 7.29
C VAL A 198 -12.51 4.92 7.59
N ASN A 199 -11.86 5.51 6.58
CA ASN A 199 -10.69 6.37 6.71
C ASN A 199 -11.15 7.84 6.77
N VAL A 200 -10.77 8.58 7.82
CA VAL A 200 -11.21 9.95 8.11
C VAL A 200 -10.20 11.06 7.75
N ASN A 201 -9.12 10.72 7.06
CA ASN A 201 -8.05 11.68 6.73
C ASN A 201 -7.98 12.01 5.22
N ASN A 202 -9.02 11.68 4.45
CA ASN A 202 -8.93 11.74 3.01
C ASN A 202 -9.38 13.10 2.45
N THR A 203 -8.40 14.00 2.27
CA THR A 203 -8.60 15.32 1.65
C THR A 203 -8.88 15.25 0.14
N ASN A 204 -8.91 14.06 -0.49
CA ASN A 204 -9.08 13.92 -1.95
C ASN A 204 -9.68 12.57 -2.40
N SER A 205 -10.62 11.97 -1.68
CA SER A 205 -11.28 10.75 -2.18
C SER A 205 -12.35 11.05 -3.24
N TYR A 206 -12.34 10.21 -4.27
CA TYR A 206 -13.43 9.98 -5.20
C TYR A 206 -14.60 9.32 -4.46
N ASN A 207 -15.19 10.03 -3.50
CA ASN A 207 -16.33 9.55 -2.74
C ASN A 207 -17.50 9.37 -3.71
N VAL A 208 -17.99 8.14 -3.83
CA VAL A 208 -19.08 7.83 -4.76
C VAL A 208 -20.42 7.80 -4.03
N ILE A 209 -20.40 7.67 -2.70
CA ILE A 209 -21.56 7.98 -1.87
C ILE A 209 -21.62 9.50 -1.72
N ASP A 210 -22.73 10.13 -2.13
CA ASP A 210 -22.95 11.55 -1.87
C ASP A 210 -22.95 11.79 -0.36
N HIS A 211 -21.89 12.38 0.19
CA HIS A 211 -21.85 12.84 1.57
C HIS A 211 -22.52 14.21 1.63
N PRO A 212 -23.46 14.48 2.57
CA PRO A 212 -23.84 15.86 2.81
C PRO A 212 -22.56 16.65 3.07
N SER A 213 -22.41 17.80 2.41
CA SER A 213 -21.33 18.71 2.74
C SER A 213 -21.55 19.16 4.18
N THR A 214 -20.92 18.48 5.14
CA THR A 214 -20.87 18.88 6.55
C THR A 214 -20.09 20.19 6.75
N ARG A 215 -19.91 20.98 5.67
CA ARG A 215 -19.22 22.27 5.58
C ARG A 215 -17.84 22.17 6.22
N ASP A 216 -16.78 21.94 5.44
CA ASP A 216 -15.39 22.19 5.83
C ASP A 216 -14.76 21.41 7.03
N PHE A 217 -15.48 20.57 7.80
CA PHE A 217 -14.96 20.07 9.09
C PHE A 217 -14.48 18.60 9.17
N LEU A 218 -15.03 17.66 8.38
CA LEU A 218 -14.59 16.26 8.43
C LEU A 218 -14.79 15.53 7.09
N SER A 219 -13.72 15.03 6.49
CA SER A 219 -13.75 14.25 5.25
C SER A 219 -13.45 12.77 5.51
N TYR A 220 -14.30 11.86 5.06
CA TYR A 220 -14.04 10.42 5.14
C TYR A 220 -14.29 9.72 3.81
N ASN A 221 -13.68 8.55 3.60
CA ASN A 221 -13.88 7.73 2.41
C ASN A 221 -15.15 6.87 2.50
N ASP A 222 -15.51 6.20 1.41
CA ASP A 222 -16.53 5.17 1.47
C ASP A 222 -16.13 4.03 2.45
N PRO A 223 -17.08 3.38 3.13
CA PRO A 223 -16.75 2.35 4.11
C PRO A 223 -16.02 1.14 3.50
N PHE A 224 -15.08 0.59 4.27
CA PHE A 224 -14.42 -0.65 3.88
C PHE A 224 -15.42 -1.79 3.79
N ARG A 225 -15.40 -2.51 2.67
CA ARG A 225 -16.28 -3.64 2.38
C ARG A 225 -15.49 -4.85 1.93
N GLU A 226 -16.04 -6.04 2.16
CA GLU A 226 -15.41 -7.29 1.72
C GLU A 226 -15.26 -7.32 0.18
N VAL A 227 -14.10 -7.76 -0.31
CA VAL A 227 -13.82 -7.90 -1.74
C VAL A 227 -14.73 -8.98 -2.33
N ARG A 228 -15.55 -8.59 -3.32
CA ARG A 228 -16.47 -9.48 -4.04
C ARG A 228 -15.66 -10.48 -4.84
N GLY A 229 -16.07 -11.75 -4.80
CA GLY A 229 -15.30 -12.84 -5.43
C GLY A 229 -14.00 -13.17 -4.70
N GLY A 230 -13.76 -12.61 -3.50
CA GLY A 230 -12.57 -12.85 -2.71
C GLY A 230 -11.30 -12.38 -3.43
N PHE A 231 -10.22 -13.17 -3.31
CA PHE A 231 -8.93 -12.82 -3.89
C PHE A 231 -8.98 -12.71 -5.43
N MET A 232 -9.68 -13.63 -6.10
CA MET A 232 -9.77 -13.61 -7.57
C MET A 232 -10.50 -12.37 -8.08
N GLY A 233 -11.63 -12.01 -7.46
CA GLY A 233 -12.35 -10.78 -7.81
C GLY A 233 -11.54 -9.52 -7.51
N GLY A 234 -10.66 -9.53 -6.50
CA GLY A 234 -9.71 -8.44 -6.27
C GLY A 234 -8.67 -8.28 -7.39
N ILE A 235 -8.13 -9.39 -7.93
CA ILE A 235 -7.25 -9.36 -9.11
C ILE A 235 -7.99 -8.78 -10.31
N GLU A 236 -9.23 -9.22 -10.54
CA GLU A 236 -10.07 -8.69 -11.63
C GLU A 236 -10.24 -7.16 -11.51
N ASN A 237 -10.42 -6.64 -10.30
CA ASN A 237 -10.55 -5.20 -10.06
C ASN A 237 -9.23 -4.43 -10.22
N LEU A 238 -8.10 -5.06 -9.90
CA LEU A 238 -6.77 -4.46 -10.06
C LEU A 238 -6.36 -4.33 -11.54
N VAL A 239 -6.85 -5.23 -12.39
CA VAL A 239 -6.77 -5.05 -13.84
C VAL A 239 -7.85 -4.08 -14.24
N PHE A 240 -7.46 -2.82 -14.28
CA PHE A 240 -8.40 -1.75 -14.54
C PHE A 240 -9.06 -1.92 -15.94
N PRO A 241 -10.40 -1.84 -16.09
CA PRO A 241 -11.14 -2.17 -17.29
C PRO A 241 -11.05 -1.10 -18.39
N THR A 242 -11.30 -1.58 -19.62
CA THR A 242 -11.48 -0.91 -20.92
C THR A 242 -10.25 -0.85 -21.82
N ASP A 243 -10.51 -0.96 -23.12
CA ASP A 243 -9.56 -0.98 -24.26
C ASP A 243 -8.57 0.21 -24.30
N GLY A 244 -8.71 1.15 -23.36
CA GLY A 244 -7.80 2.24 -23.07
C GLY A 244 -6.75 1.97 -21.98
N TYR A 245 -6.53 0.73 -21.51
CA TYR A 245 -5.55 0.38 -20.46
C TYR A 245 -4.05 0.50 -20.85
N ARG A 246 -3.74 1.19 -21.95
CA ARG A 246 -2.65 2.17 -21.87
C ARG A 246 -3.08 3.40 -21.06
N GLY A 247 -3.81 3.21 -19.95
CA GLY A 247 -4.31 4.30 -19.12
C GLY A 247 -3.11 5.15 -18.79
N GLY A 248 -3.13 6.40 -19.26
CA GLY A 248 -1.91 7.08 -19.72
C GLY A 248 -0.73 6.79 -18.81
N LEU A 249 0.39 6.30 -19.38
CA LEU A 249 1.65 5.93 -18.72
C LEU A 249 1.66 6.30 -17.24
N PRO A 250 1.67 5.37 -16.28
CA PRO A 250 1.72 5.80 -14.89
C PRO A 250 2.95 6.68 -14.69
N SER A 251 2.71 7.94 -14.32
CA SER A 251 3.81 8.87 -14.16
C SER A 251 4.70 8.47 -13.01
N ASN A 252 4.24 7.71 -12.02
CA ASN A 252 5.09 7.27 -10.91
C ASN A 252 4.71 5.87 -10.42
N ARG A 253 5.73 5.02 -10.25
CA ARG A 253 5.69 3.72 -9.56
C ARG A 253 6.72 3.71 -8.44
N SER A 254 6.47 2.92 -7.40
CA SER A 254 7.32 2.88 -6.21
C SER A 254 7.55 1.46 -5.69
N ILE A 255 8.74 1.26 -5.13
CA ILE A 255 9.18 0.11 -4.36
C ILE A 255 9.71 0.66 -3.04
N LEU A 256 9.17 0.21 -1.91
CA LEU A 256 9.63 0.58 -0.58
C LEU A 256 10.50 -0.56 -0.05
N VAL A 257 11.70 -0.22 0.40
CA VAL A 257 12.68 -1.17 0.92
C VAL A 257 12.83 -0.92 2.42
N ASP A 258 12.49 -1.94 3.19
CA ASP A 258 12.63 -1.95 4.63
C ASP A 258 13.84 -2.80 5.04
N SER A 259 14.49 -2.43 6.14
CA SER A 259 15.52 -3.24 6.79
C SER A 259 15.35 -3.27 8.30
N VAL A 260 15.90 -4.30 8.95
CA VAL A 260 15.85 -4.44 10.42
C VAL A 260 17.12 -3.90 11.03
N TRP A 261 16.99 -2.91 11.90
CA TRP A 261 18.10 -2.31 12.64
C TRP A 261 18.08 -2.78 14.10
N GLY A 262 19.27 -3.02 14.66
CA GLY A 262 19.44 -3.35 16.08
C GLY A 262 19.45 -2.13 17.02
N ARG A 263 19.12 -0.94 16.50
CA ARG A 263 19.11 0.31 17.25
C ARG A 263 18.09 1.26 16.65
N GLU A 264 17.61 2.18 17.47
CA GLU A 264 16.72 3.26 17.07
C GLU A 264 17.47 4.24 16.15
N PRO A 265 16.86 4.68 15.03
CA PRO A 265 17.40 5.78 14.24
C PRO A 265 17.49 7.08 15.06
N LYS A 266 18.55 7.87 14.85
CA LYS A 266 18.77 9.12 15.61
C LYS A 266 18.12 10.35 15.01
N THR A 267 17.74 10.27 13.74
CA THR A 267 17.10 11.35 12.98
C THR A 267 15.65 10.98 12.72
N ASP A 268 14.88 11.95 12.23
CA ASP A 268 13.49 11.79 11.83
C ASP A 268 13.36 10.92 10.55
N ILE A 269 13.65 9.62 10.70
CA ILE A 269 13.49 8.58 9.69
C ILE A 269 12.25 7.80 10.06
N THR A 270 11.43 7.41 9.09
CA THR A 270 10.31 6.50 9.32
C THR A 270 10.81 5.14 9.85
N TYR A 271 10.47 4.82 11.10
CA TYR A 271 10.81 3.54 11.73
C TYR A 271 9.73 3.03 12.69
N PHE A 272 9.79 1.74 12.98
CA PHE A 272 8.84 1.07 13.87
C PHE A 272 9.56 0.11 14.83
N PRO A 273 9.42 0.27 16.16
CA PRO A 273 10.05 -0.61 17.15
C PRO A 273 9.32 -1.95 17.21
N LEU A 274 10.01 -3.06 16.97
CA LEU A 274 9.44 -4.41 17.02
C LEU A 274 8.85 -4.73 18.39
N ARG A 275 7.57 -5.13 18.40
CA ARG A 275 6.84 -5.56 19.61
C ARG A 275 7.17 -6.98 20.08
N ASP A 276 8.21 -7.60 19.52
CA ASP A 276 8.68 -8.94 19.88
C ASP A 276 9.63 -8.95 21.10
N GLY A 277 9.91 -7.77 21.67
CA GLY A 277 10.82 -7.60 22.81
C GLY A 277 12.31 -7.63 22.44
N SER A 278 12.64 -7.71 21.15
CA SER A 278 14.04 -7.78 20.68
C SER A 278 14.79 -6.46 20.74
N GLY A 279 14.09 -5.33 20.93
CA GLY A 279 14.69 -4.00 20.84
C GLY A 279 15.18 -3.62 19.43
N ARG A 280 14.68 -4.32 18.40
CA ARG A 280 14.99 -4.04 16.99
C ARG A 280 13.91 -3.16 16.38
N PHE A 281 14.24 -2.56 15.24
CA PHE A 281 13.40 -1.59 14.54
C PHE A 281 13.30 -1.96 13.07
N ILE A 282 12.12 -1.87 12.47
CA ILE A 282 11.98 -1.86 11.01
C ILE A 282 12.15 -0.41 10.55
N VAL A 283 13.06 -0.18 9.61
CA VAL A 283 13.45 1.14 9.12
C VAL A 283 13.28 1.15 7.61
N GLU A 284 12.56 2.13 7.06
CA GLU A 284 12.56 2.36 5.62
C GLU A 284 13.95 2.86 5.21
N THR A 285 14.72 2.02 4.53
CA THR A 285 16.13 2.27 4.21
C THR A 285 16.31 2.87 2.82
N CYS A 286 15.36 2.63 1.92
CA CYS A 286 15.18 3.45 0.74
C CYS A 286 13.82 3.26 0.11
N ARG A 287 13.48 4.21 -0.75
CA ARG A 287 12.36 4.12 -1.67
C ARG A 287 12.89 4.30 -3.09
N ILE A 288 12.50 3.41 -3.98
CA ILE A 288 12.79 3.51 -5.41
C ILE A 288 11.51 3.99 -6.07
N ASP A 289 11.57 5.15 -6.71
CA ASP A 289 10.49 5.64 -7.53
C ASP A 289 10.91 5.68 -8.99
N ILE A 290 9.96 5.43 -9.87
CA ILE A 290 10.15 5.29 -11.31
C ILE A 290 9.13 6.16 -12.01
N ASP A 291 9.61 7.17 -12.72
CA ASP A 291 8.79 7.96 -13.64
C ASP A 291 8.96 7.46 -15.07
N ILE A 292 7.99 6.65 -15.50
CA ILE A 292 7.99 6.04 -16.84
C ILE A 292 7.76 7.12 -17.92
N ARG A 293 7.15 8.27 -17.61
CA ARG A 293 6.93 9.36 -18.58
C ARG A 293 8.13 10.29 -18.68
N ALA A 294 8.67 10.71 -17.55
CA ALA A 294 9.82 11.60 -17.47
C ALA A 294 11.14 10.87 -17.73
N HIS A 295 11.08 9.55 -17.97
CA HIS A 295 12.25 8.71 -18.18
C HIS A 295 13.26 8.87 -17.05
N SER A 296 12.80 8.75 -15.81
CA SER A 296 13.68 8.89 -14.66
C SER A 296 13.39 7.86 -13.59
N MET A 297 14.40 7.61 -12.77
CA MET A 297 14.33 6.76 -11.59
C MET A 297 15.09 7.46 -10.48
N TRP A 298 14.63 7.35 -9.24
CA TRP A 298 15.38 7.87 -8.11
C TRP A 298 15.33 6.92 -6.92
N ILE A 299 16.42 6.94 -6.15
CA ILE A 299 16.46 6.38 -4.80
C ILE A 299 16.28 7.55 -3.84
N SER A 300 15.20 7.54 -3.08
CA SER A 300 14.88 8.49 -2.01
C SER A 300 14.93 7.82 -0.64
N ALA A 301 14.69 8.62 0.40
CA ALA A 301 14.65 8.20 1.80
C ALA A 301 15.96 7.55 2.32
N ILE A 302 17.10 7.72 1.64
CA ILE A 302 18.38 7.13 2.07
C ILE A 302 18.78 7.74 3.43
N PRO A 303 18.87 6.96 4.53
CA PRO A 303 19.20 7.51 5.83
C PRO A 303 20.59 8.16 5.84
N ARG A 304 20.66 9.45 6.18
CA ARG A 304 21.95 10.17 6.29
C ARG A 304 22.83 9.58 7.39
N GLU A 305 22.23 9.17 8.52
CA GLU A 305 22.96 8.48 9.58
C GLU A 305 23.59 7.16 9.10
N TRP A 306 22.96 6.45 8.15
CA TRP A 306 23.57 5.29 7.51
C TRP A 306 24.71 5.72 6.59
N LEU A 307 24.48 6.72 5.74
CA LEU A 307 25.46 7.20 4.76
C LEU A 307 26.72 7.79 5.41
N ASP A 308 26.58 8.37 6.60
CA ASP A 308 27.65 9.02 7.36
C ASP A 308 28.55 8.04 8.13
N ARG A 309 28.19 6.76 8.18
CA ARG A 309 29.03 5.73 8.82
C ARG A 309 30.33 5.53 8.03
N LYS A 310 31.41 5.24 8.74
CA LYS A 310 32.76 5.10 8.16
C LYS A 310 32.79 3.99 7.11
N GLU A 311 32.13 2.88 7.38
CA GLU A 311 31.98 1.72 6.49
C GLU A 311 31.27 2.08 5.16
N ASN A 312 30.41 3.11 5.17
CA ASN A 312 29.63 3.53 3.98
C ASN A 312 30.28 4.71 3.23
N SER A 313 31.49 5.11 3.62
CA SER A 313 32.23 6.24 3.00
C SER A 313 32.44 6.07 1.48
N TYR A 314 32.53 4.83 0.99
CA TYR A 314 32.58 4.52 -0.43
C TYR A 314 31.35 5.05 -1.18
N PHE A 315 30.14 4.76 -0.69
CA PHE A 315 28.88 5.21 -1.29
C PHE A 315 28.74 6.73 -1.20
N LYS A 316 29.04 7.29 -0.02
CA LYS A 316 28.98 8.74 0.21
C LYS A 316 29.87 9.51 -0.77
N ARG A 317 31.11 9.05 -1.01
CA ARG A 317 32.02 9.67 -1.98
C ARG A 317 31.48 9.56 -3.40
N ARG A 318 31.09 8.35 -3.83
CA ARG A 318 30.59 8.11 -5.20
C ARG A 318 29.28 8.82 -5.50
N LEU A 319 28.44 9.13 -4.51
CA LEU A 319 27.22 9.91 -4.67
C LEU A 319 27.50 11.40 -4.84
N LYS A 320 28.40 11.97 -4.02
CA LYS A 320 28.74 13.40 -4.06
C LYS A 320 29.22 13.89 -5.43
N ASP A 321 29.91 13.02 -6.16
CA ASP A 321 30.47 13.36 -7.47
C ASP A 321 29.46 13.23 -8.62
N ARG A 322 28.18 12.92 -8.34
CA ARG A 322 27.16 12.61 -9.36
C ARG A 322 26.06 13.67 -9.41
N ASN A 323 25.70 14.02 -10.65
CA ASN A 323 24.53 14.84 -10.92
C ASN A 323 23.25 14.15 -10.41
N GLY A 324 22.32 14.94 -9.89
CA GLY A 324 21.04 14.48 -9.35
C GLY A 324 21.09 13.99 -7.90
N TYR A 325 22.26 13.99 -7.25
CA TYR A 325 22.38 13.73 -5.82
C TYR A 325 22.06 15.01 -5.03
N GLY A 326 21.27 14.86 -3.98
CA GLY A 326 20.85 15.96 -3.10
C GLY A 326 20.27 15.46 -1.78
N THR A 327 19.52 16.35 -1.12
CA THR A 327 18.79 16.07 0.12
C THR A 327 17.29 16.10 -0.14
N CYS A 328 16.50 15.37 0.63
CA CYS A 328 15.04 15.45 0.57
C CYS A 328 14.58 16.87 0.95
N GLU A 329 13.63 17.45 0.21
CA GLU A 329 13.10 18.79 0.51
C GLU A 329 12.35 18.81 1.85
N ASP A 330 11.53 17.78 2.09
CA ASP A 330 10.71 17.67 3.30
C ASP A 330 11.53 17.36 4.56
N ASN A 331 12.69 16.72 4.40
CA ASN A 331 13.56 16.37 5.52
C ASN A 331 15.05 16.27 5.10
N PRO A 332 15.73 17.41 4.93
CA PRO A 332 17.08 17.45 4.38
C PRO A 332 18.14 16.93 5.34
N GLU A 333 17.84 16.88 6.63
CA GLU A 333 18.75 16.41 7.69
C GLU A 333 18.69 14.89 7.87
N ALA A 334 17.53 14.26 7.63
CA ALA A 334 17.39 12.81 7.76
C ALA A 334 17.69 12.07 6.45
N HIS A 335 17.31 12.63 5.29
CA HIS A 335 17.27 11.87 4.05
C HIS A 335 18.09 12.47 2.91
N ALA A 336 18.82 11.58 2.23
CA ALA A 336 19.42 11.87 0.94
C ALA A 336 18.58 11.29 -0.22
N VAL A 337 18.70 11.90 -1.39
CA VAL A 337 18.04 11.48 -2.62
C VAL A 337 19.04 11.46 -3.77
N TRP A 338 18.89 10.51 -4.68
CA TRP A 338 19.64 10.49 -5.93
C TRP A 338 18.72 10.17 -7.11
N GLN A 339 18.57 11.15 -8.01
CA GLN A 339 17.81 11.02 -9.25
C GLN A 339 18.72 10.72 -10.44
N LEU A 340 18.25 9.80 -11.29
CA LEU A 340 18.87 9.39 -12.53
C LEU A 340 17.88 9.56 -13.70
N GLU A 341 18.28 10.33 -14.70
CA GLU A 341 17.64 10.33 -16.00
C GLU A 341 18.06 9.08 -16.80
N LEU A 342 17.07 8.34 -17.28
CA LEU A 342 17.21 7.09 -18.02
C LEU A 342 17.41 7.39 -19.51
N VAL A 343 18.59 7.92 -19.84
CA VAL A 343 18.96 8.27 -21.22
C VAL A 343 19.26 7.02 -22.04
N THR A 344 18.53 6.84 -23.13
CA THR A 344 18.75 5.77 -24.12
C THR A 344 19.72 6.22 -25.20
N LEU A 345 20.24 5.28 -26.00
CA LEU A 345 20.94 5.63 -27.24
C LEU A 345 20.01 6.38 -28.19
N THR A 346 20.57 6.98 -29.25
CA THR A 346 19.83 7.70 -30.31
C THR A 346 18.66 6.88 -30.88
N ASP A 347 18.77 5.55 -30.79
CA ASP A 347 17.67 4.61 -30.99
C ASP A 347 17.46 3.81 -29.69
N ILE A 348 16.27 3.91 -29.10
CA ILE A 348 15.85 3.19 -27.89
C ILE A 348 15.94 1.67 -28.04
N GLN A 349 15.92 1.15 -29.26
CA GLN A 349 16.11 -0.27 -29.54
C GLN A 349 17.51 -0.77 -29.14
N ASN A 350 18.50 0.13 -29.07
CA ASN A 350 19.87 -0.21 -28.69
C ASN A 350 20.12 -0.12 -27.16
N GLY A 351 19.09 0.24 -26.38
CA GLY A 351 19.14 0.27 -24.92
C GLY A 351 19.67 1.56 -24.30
N PHE A 352 20.11 1.48 -23.04
CA PHE A 352 20.61 2.63 -22.28
C PHE A 352 21.97 3.12 -22.78
N SER A 353 22.22 4.43 -22.64
CA SER A 353 23.54 5.00 -22.87
C SER A 353 24.58 4.39 -21.92
N LYS A 354 25.85 4.32 -22.32
CA LYS A 354 26.94 3.78 -21.47
C LYS A 354 27.02 4.48 -20.11
N LYS A 355 26.76 5.79 -20.07
CA LYS A 355 26.74 6.58 -18.83
C LYS A 355 25.58 6.17 -17.94
N THR A 356 24.36 6.08 -18.49
CA THR A 356 23.16 5.65 -17.76
C THR A 356 23.32 4.22 -17.23
N ALA A 357 23.84 3.29 -18.05
CA ALA A 357 24.09 1.92 -17.62
C ALA A 357 25.05 1.85 -16.42
N SER A 358 26.18 2.57 -16.47
CA SER A 358 27.13 2.64 -15.34
C SER A 358 26.51 3.29 -14.09
N TYR A 359 25.55 4.20 -14.26
CA TYR A 359 24.87 4.86 -13.15
C TYR A 359 23.82 3.92 -12.53
N LEU A 360 23.09 3.17 -13.36
CA LEU A 360 22.17 2.12 -12.92
C LEU A 360 22.90 1.02 -12.15
N GLU A 361 24.07 0.59 -12.59
CA GLU A 361 24.90 -0.39 -11.85
C GLU A 361 25.26 0.11 -10.45
N PHE A 362 25.65 1.38 -10.31
CA PHE A 362 25.92 1.95 -9.00
C PHE A 362 24.65 2.15 -8.16
N MET A 363 23.54 2.52 -8.80
CA MET A 363 22.24 2.66 -8.13
C MET A 363 21.75 1.32 -7.60
N GLN A 364 21.95 0.23 -8.36
CA GLN A 364 21.73 -1.14 -7.93
C GLN A 364 22.62 -1.52 -6.73
N GLU A 365 23.92 -1.27 -6.81
CA GLU A 365 24.87 -1.53 -5.72
C GLU A 365 24.44 -0.83 -4.41
N LEU A 366 24.02 0.43 -4.52
CA LEU A 366 23.49 1.20 -3.39
C LEU A 366 22.17 0.64 -2.86
N ALA A 367 21.22 0.31 -3.73
CA ALA A 367 19.94 -0.25 -3.29
C ALA A 367 20.11 -1.61 -2.61
N GLU A 368 21.03 -2.45 -3.08
CA GLU A 368 21.33 -3.77 -2.49
C GLU A 368 21.83 -3.66 -1.04
N VAL A 369 22.77 -2.75 -0.77
CA VAL A 369 23.27 -2.54 0.60
C VAL A 369 22.22 -1.90 1.52
N LEU A 370 21.20 -1.26 0.94
CA LEU A 370 20.05 -0.75 1.65
C LEU A 370 18.94 -1.80 1.83
N GLY A 371 19.08 -3.00 1.25
CA GLY A 371 18.17 -4.14 1.48
C GLY A 371 17.36 -4.58 0.27
N LEU A 372 17.51 -3.93 -0.89
CA LEU A 372 16.89 -4.40 -2.13
C LEU A 372 17.50 -5.75 -2.54
N GLN A 373 16.68 -6.64 -3.08
CA GLN A 373 17.19 -7.87 -3.67
C GLN A 373 18.20 -7.60 -4.79
N ARG A 374 19.24 -8.44 -4.86
CA ARG A 374 20.29 -8.34 -5.86
C ARG A 374 19.75 -8.39 -7.28
N GLY A 375 20.17 -7.44 -8.10
CA GLY A 375 19.78 -7.30 -9.51
C GLY A 375 18.37 -6.75 -9.77
N GLU A 376 17.57 -6.48 -8.74
CA GLU A 376 16.17 -6.09 -8.90
C GLU A 376 16.00 -4.72 -9.55
N LEU A 377 16.79 -3.71 -9.18
CA LEU A 377 16.72 -2.38 -9.78
C LEU A 377 17.07 -2.41 -11.28
N LEU A 378 18.08 -3.19 -11.67
CA LEU A 378 18.44 -3.41 -13.07
C LEU A 378 17.32 -4.14 -13.83
N ARG A 379 16.68 -5.13 -13.19
CA ARG A 379 15.51 -5.82 -13.76
C ARG A 379 14.37 -4.83 -14.03
N VAL A 380 14.02 -4.01 -13.04
CA VAL A 380 13.03 -2.93 -13.16
C VAL A 380 13.37 -1.98 -14.32
N ALA A 381 14.61 -1.50 -14.38
CA ALA A 381 15.06 -0.61 -15.46
C ALA A 381 14.92 -1.26 -16.85
N ASN A 382 15.24 -2.55 -16.98
CA ASN A 382 15.09 -3.29 -18.23
C ASN A 382 13.62 -3.51 -18.62
N VAL A 383 12.73 -3.73 -17.66
CA VAL A 383 11.28 -3.83 -17.91
C VAL A 383 10.74 -2.50 -18.43
N VAL A 384 11.14 -1.38 -17.82
CA VAL A 384 10.78 -0.02 -18.27
C VAL A 384 11.29 0.24 -19.68
N LEU A 385 12.55 -0.11 -19.98
CA LEU A 385 13.12 0.00 -21.32
C LEU A 385 12.35 -0.85 -22.34
N GLY A 386 12.03 -2.10 -22.01
CA GLY A 386 11.27 -2.99 -22.86
C GLY A 386 9.88 -2.44 -23.18
N TYR A 387 9.21 -1.88 -22.18
CA TYR A 387 7.94 -1.17 -22.37
C TYR A 387 8.08 -0.01 -23.35
N TRP A 388 9.07 0.87 -23.17
CA TRP A 388 9.29 1.99 -24.10
C TRP A 388 9.61 1.53 -25.53
N GLN A 389 10.38 0.46 -25.69
CA GLN A 389 10.68 -0.13 -26.99
C GLN A 389 9.41 -0.66 -27.68
N GLU A 390 8.50 -1.28 -26.93
CA GLU A 390 7.21 -1.73 -27.44
C GLU A 390 6.31 -0.55 -27.85
N GLU A 391 6.24 0.49 -27.01
CA GLU A 391 5.49 1.71 -27.31
C GLU A 391 6.00 2.40 -28.58
N GLU A 392 7.32 2.48 -28.77
CA GLU A 392 7.94 3.07 -29.96
C GLU A 392 7.62 2.26 -31.22
N ARG A 393 7.65 0.92 -31.16
CA ARG A 393 7.26 0.06 -32.29
C ARG A 393 5.80 0.25 -32.71
N LYS A 394 4.92 0.57 -31.75
CA LYS A 394 3.49 0.80 -31.98
C LYS A 394 3.18 2.21 -32.49
N LYS A 395 4.08 3.19 -32.33
CA LYS A 395 3.96 4.49 -33.02
C LYS A 395 4.06 4.21 -34.52
N SER A 396 2.94 4.32 -35.23
CA SER A 396 2.88 4.10 -36.67
C SER A 396 4.02 4.86 -37.34
N LYS A 397 4.82 4.17 -38.15
CA LYS A 397 5.80 4.81 -39.04
C LYS A 397 5.00 5.83 -39.85
N LYS A 398 4.99 7.10 -39.43
CA LYS A 398 4.33 8.18 -40.17
C LYS A 398 4.75 7.96 -41.60
N ASN A 399 3.76 7.72 -42.46
CA ASN A 399 3.97 7.57 -43.89
C ASN A 399 4.82 8.76 -44.33
N LEU A 400 6.14 8.54 -44.45
CA LEU A 400 7.04 9.34 -45.22
C LEU A 400 6.60 9.10 -46.66
N LYS A 401 5.41 9.60 -47.02
CA LYS A 401 5.05 9.85 -48.40
C LYS A 401 6.10 10.84 -48.85
N ARG A 402 7.14 10.27 -49.47
CA ARG A 402 8.11 10.93 -50.31
C ARG A 402 7.37 12.01 -51.09
N LYS A 403 7.60 13.28 -50.75
CA LYS A 403 7.47 14.35 -51.74
C LYS A 403 8.54 14.03 -52.78
N ARG A 404 8.11 13.39 -53.86
CA ARG A 404 8.88 13.33 -55.10
C ARG A 404 8.76 14.67 -55.79
#